data_AF-A0A7C5YQY9-F1
#
_entry.id   AF-A0A7C5YQY9-F1
#
_cell.length_a   1.000
_cell.length_b   1.000
_cell.length_c   1.000
_cell.angle_alpha   90.00
_cell.angle_beta   90.00
_cell.angle_gamma   90.00
#
_symmetry.space_group_name_H-M   'P 1'
#
loop_
_entity.id
_entity.type
_entity.pdbx_description
1 polymer ?
#
loop_
_entity_poly.entity_id
_entity_poly.type
_entity_poly.pdbx_seq_one_letter_code
_entity_poly.pdbx_strand_id
1 'polypeptide(L)'
;MGLVGSLEDLGLGDILQIVSLARKSGVLNLSSGEVKGKIIFKDGLVISALSSEIKGNLGLMLVREGVITQGQLEQVLEEARRRGEKGFLIKGFLMERFGIDGARVDSVVQKEIENVVFSFFSWGEGNFSFELMEVEEEINALKNPWRQFILPQGLSPQYLAMEGTRLQDERKRTEMGPVVGAVAGEEALEIKDEEFKVGRGGSEADFSSVAESLSQVEEKKSVSEKGEAGFAGRRDFPEEQFSEITQPVIKAPKIEKAKVAEKEGLNVIVVDDDPLLLDAIEGHFSGRGYRVEKFLEIDSGVKRVEQLYGEKRFPIVVGDLIMPSSGERGLLGGIELLKKIKALDSQIPCIIITDYENQPAEKQAEKLGVNYFFFKPKSSQIDESFSSPELLNFLQVLDNAFGTLRKLVSEVKPELGAVAGGSDELFDLAEALRKELGDEELIVPEVGERKSRGLEMLKNMIQELNDPSSNGQMTLMVLRFAAELMNRAVIFVVAKDLVVGLGQFGIMLDGKDPERQVRRMRVPLDEPSIFQEVVQKRIPLKKRLKPGKWNQYLVDKLGGIEPKEVFVAPIITSGKVGAILYGDNLPEQKEIGDTESLEIFLVQVGLAMEKALLERRLRELRKGDESKEESV
;
A
#
# COMPACT_ATOMS: atom_id res chain seq x y z
N MET A 1 -6.45 -4.19 4.66
CA MET A 1 -6.49 -2.81 5.20
C MET A 1 -7.60 -2.05 4.47
N GLY A 2 -8.31 -1.15 5.14
CA GLY A 2 -9.41 -0.40 4.55
C GLY A 2 -9.35 1.10 4.89
N LEU A 3 -9.92 1.95 4.04
CA LEU A 3 -9.97 3.42 4.24
C LEU A 3 -11.30 3.76 4.93
N VAL A 4 -11.30 4.37 6.11
CA VAL A 4 -12.53 4.74 6.84
C VAL A 4 -12.50 6.21 7.20
N GLY A 5 -13.62 6.93 7.10
CA GLY A 5 -13.68 8.35 7.41
C GLY A 5 -15.09 8.95 7.28
N SER A 6 -15.17 10.28 7.39
CA SER A 6 -16.40 11.05 7.17
C SER A 6 -16.44 11.63 5.75
N LEU A 7 -17.63 11.71 5.15
CA LEU A 7 -17.88 12.37 3.88
C LEU A 7 -17.77 13.90 3.97
N GLU A 8 -17.80 14.46 5.18
CA GLU A 8 -17.57 15.88 5.47
C GLU A 8 -16.09 16.25 5.26
N ASP A 9 -15.20 15.34 5.67
CA ASP A 9 -13.75 15.54 5.64
C ASP A 9 -13.16 15.18 4.28
N LEU A 10 -13.70 14.13 3.65
CA LEU A 10 -13.28 13.63 2.36
C LEU A 10 -14.50 13.36 1.50
N GLY A 11 -14.78 14.28 0.58
CA GLY A 11 -15.93 14.19 -0.30
C GLY A 11 -15.87 12.94 -1.19
N LEU A 12 -17.04 12.46 -1.62
CA LEU A 12 -17.11 11.25 -2.45
C LEU A 12 -16.25 11.33 -3.72
N GLY A 13 -16.17 12.52 -4.36
CA GLY A 13 -15.31 12.73 -5.53
C GLY A 13 -13.84 12.41 -5.26
N ASP A 14 -13.31 12.84 -4.12
CA ASP A 14 -11.93 12.57 -3.72
C ASP A 14 -11.71 11.09 -3.42
N ILE A 15 -12.69 10.43 -2.76
CA ILE A 15 -12.63 8.99 -2.50
C ILE A 15 -12.58 8.20 -3.80
N LEU A 16 -13.44 8.54 -4.77
CA LEU A 16 -13.44 7.92 -6.10
C LEU A 16 -12.08 8.09 -6.79
N GLN A 17 -11.48 9.28 -6.69
CA GLN A 17 -10.17 9.57 -7.28
C GLN A 17 -9.03 8.79 -6.62
N ILE A 18 -9.03 8.70 -5.28
CA ILE A 18 -8.02 7.94 -4.51
C ILE A 18 -8.05 6.45 -4.91
N VAL A 19 -9.25 5.84 -4.93
CA VAL A 19 -9.40 4.43 -5.29
C VAL A 19 -9.01 4.18 -6.75
N SER A 20 -9.34 5.11 -7.65
CA SER A 20 -8.94 5.05 -9.07
C SER A 20 -7.43 5.10 -9.27
N LEU A 21 -6.75 6.07 -8.64
CA LEU A 21 -5.30 6.25 -8.76
C LEU A 21 -4.53 5.06 -8.16
N ALA A 22 -5.03 4.51 -7.05
CA ALA A 22 -4.42 3.36 -6.42
C ALA A 22 -4.69 2.03 -7.16
N ARG A 23 -5.53 2.04 -8.21
CA ARG A 23 -6.02 0.88 -8.98
C ARG A 23 -6.42 -0.29 -8.10
N LYS A 24 -7.16 0.01 -7.03
CA LYS A 24 -7.56 -1.00 -6.05
C LYS A 24 -8.91 -1.62 -6.40
N SER A 25 -9.01 -2.93 -6.17
CA SER A 25 -10.29 -3.66 -6.11
C SER A 25 -10.78 -3.67 -4.67
N GLY A 26 -12.09 -3.54 -4.48
CA GLY A 26 -12.67 -3.49 -3.14
C GLY A 26 -14.07 -2.90 -3.11
N VAL A 27 -14.60 -2.74 -1.90
CA VAL A 27 -15.97 -2.26 -1.68
C VAL A 27 -15.95 -1.00 -0.82
N LEU A 28 -16.52 0.09 -1.34
CA LEU A 28 -16.78 1.32 -0.59
C LEU A 28 -18.20 1.29 -0.05
N ASN A 29 -18.33 1.15 1.26
CA ASN A 29 -19.58 1.31 1.97
C ASN A 29 -19.74 2.78 2.38
N LEU A 30 -20.94 3.32 2.21
CA LEU A 30 -21.33 4.69 2.52
C LEU A 30 -22.53 4.67 3.46
N SER A 31 -22.64 5.64 4.35
CA SER A 31 -23.80 5.81 5.21
C SER A 31 -24.04 7.28 5.54
N SER A 32 -25.28 7.75 5.41
CA SER A 32 -25.71 9.08 5.84
C SER A 32 -27.09 8.94 6.49
N GLY A 33 -27.18 9.22 7.78
CA GLY A 33 -28.37 8.92 8.58
C GLY A 33 -28.76 7.43 8.52
N GLU A 34 -30.00 7.15 8.09
CA GLU A 34 -30.51 5.79 7.89
C GLU A 34 -30.20 5.20 6.50
N VAL A 35 -29.75 6.04 5.56
CA VAL A 35 -29.49 5.63 4.17
C VAL A 35 -28.09 5.06 4.07
N LYS A 36 -27.97 3.88 3.43
CA LYS A 36 -26.71 3.18 3.20
C LYS A 36 -26.46 3.04 1.71
N GLY A 37 -25.21 3.24 1.31
CA GLY A 37 -24.71 3.07 -0.04
C GLY A 37 -23.59 2.04 -0.10
N LYS A 38 -23.38 1.43 -1.25
CA LYS A 38 -22.25 0.54 -1.54
C LYS A 38 -21.79 0.79 -2.98
N ILE A 39 -20.49 0.97 -3.20
CA ILE A 39 -19.85 1.06 -4.52
C ILE A 39 -18.79 -0.03 -4.61
N ILE A 40 -18.80 -0.82 -5.68
CA ILE A 40 -17.86 -1.93 -5.89
C ILE A 40 -16.85 -1.53 -6.96
N PHE A 41 -15.57 -1.70 -6.64
CA PHE A 41 -14.45 -1.39 -7.49
C PHE A 41 -13.73 -2.65 -7.94
N LYS A 42 -13.33 -2.67 -9.21
CA LYS A 42 -12.43 -3.68 -9.76
C LYS A 42 -11.37 -2.98 -10.59
N ASP A 43 -10.10 -3.22 -10.25
CA ASP A 43 -8.93 -2.62 -10.90
C ASP A 43 -8.98 -1.07 -10.94
N GLY A 44 -9.59 -0.46 -9.91
CA GLY A 44 -9.78 0.99 -9.84
C GLY A 44 -10.93 1.55 -10.68
N LEU A 45 -11.81 0.71 -11.24
CA LEU A 45 -13.02 1.11 -11.97
C LEU A 45 -14.27 0.77 -11.17
N VAL A 46 -15.31 1.61 -11.27
CA VAL A 46 -16.60 1.34 -10.61
C VAL A 46 -17.39 0.35 -11.46
N ILE A 47 -17.62 -0.85 -10.96
CA ILE A 47 -18.35 -1.91 -11.67
C ILE A 47 -19.81 -2.06 -11.19
N SER A 48 -20.15 -1.55 -10.00
CA SER A 48 -21.49 -1.61 -9.44
C SER A 48 -21.70 -0.55 -8.36
N ALA A 49 -22.94 -0.10 -8.17
CA ALA A 49 -23.33 0.76 -7.06
C ALA A 49 -24.75 0.41 -6.59
N LEU A 50 -25.00 0.51 -5.28
CA LEU A 50 -26.26 0.16 -4.63
C LEU A 50 -26.62 1.16 -3.53
N SER A 51 -27.90 1.47 -3.39
CA SER A 51 -28.44 2.30 -2.30
C SER A 51 -29.58 1.58 -1.59
N SER A 52 -29.75 1.82 -0.30
CA SER A 52 -30.90 1.33 0.47
C SER A 52 -32.21 2.02 0.10
N GLU A 53 -32.13 3.26 -0.40
CA GLU A 53 -33.26 4.09 -0.82
C GLU A 53 -33.63 3.88 -2.28
N ILE A 54 -32.63 3.83 -3.18
CA ILE A 54 -32.83 3.60 -4.60
C ILE A 54 -32.85 2.10 -4.87
N LYS A 55 -34.05 1.52 -4.86
CA LYS A 55 -34.28 0.10 -5.20
C LYS A 55 -34.58 -0.04 -6.69
N GLY A 56 -33.54 -0.06 -7.51
CA GLY A 56 -33.65 -0.33 -8.95
C GLY A 56 -34.15 -1.75 -9.24
N ASN A 57 -34.97 -1.88 -10.28
CA ASN A 57 -35.35 -3.16 -10.87
C ASN A 57 -34.96 -3.16 -12.35
N LEU A 58 -33.89 -3.89 -12.69
CA LEU A 58 -33.32 -3.87 -14.03
C LEU A 58 -34.35 -4.24 -15.11
N GLY A 59 -35.24 -5.19 -14.85
CA GLY A 59 -36.29 -5.59 -15.79
C GLY A 59 -37.25 -4.45 -16.13
N LEU A 60 -37.75 -3.74 -15.12
CA LEU A 60 -38.64 -2.59 -15.32
C LEU A 60 -37.93 -1.42 -15.99
N MET A 61 -36.65 -1.21 -15.68
CA MET A 61 -35.83 -0.17 -16.33
C MET A 61 -35.63 -0.47 -17.82
N LEU A 62 -35.36 -1.73 -18.18
CA LEU A 62 -35.24 -2.15 -19.57
C LEU A 62 -36.55 -1.95 -20.34
N VAL A 63 -37.71 -2.12 -19.70
CA VAL A 63 -39.02 -1.81 -20.31
C VAL A 63 -39.18 -0.30 -20.51
N ARG A 64 -38.89 0.49 -19.46
CA ARG A 64 -39.00 1.96 -19.50
C ARG A 64 -38.12 2.59 -20.57
N GLU A 65 -36.90 2.09 -20.74
CA GLU A 65 -35.94 2.55 -21.74
C GLU A 65 -36.19 1.93 -23.14
N GLY A 66 -37.25 1.13 -23.30
CA GLY A 66 -37.62 0.52 -24.57
C GLY A 66 -36.62 -0.52 -25.10
N VAL A 67 -35.79 -1.09 -24.22
CA VAL A 67 -34.86 -2.17 -24.56
C VAL A 67 -35.62 -3.48 -24.71
N ILE A 68 -36.64 -3.71 -23.87
CA ILE A 68 -37.55 -4.85 -23.94
C ILE A 68 -39.01 -4.40 -23.85
N THR A 69 -39.91 -5.25 -24.30
CA THR A 69 -41.35 -5.08 -24.12
C THR A 69 -41.83 -5.73 -22.82
N GLN A 70 -43.02 -5.33 -22.34
CA GLN A 70 -43.66 -5.95 -21.17
C GLN A 70 -43.81 -7.47 -21.33
N GLY A 71 -44.22 -7.94 -22.51
CA GLY A 71 -44.36 -9.37 -22.79
C GLY A 71 -43.03 -10.12 -22.81
N GLN A 72 -41.93 -9.49 -23.24
CA GLN A 72 -40.60 -10.08 -23.13
C GLN A 72 -40.15 -10.17 -21.66
N LEU A 73 -40.43 -9.15 -20.84
CA LEU A 73 -40.14 -9.19 -19.40
C LEU A 73 -40.89 -10.32 -18.70
N GLU A 74 -42.16 -10.56 -19.04
CA GLU A 74 -42.95 -11.68 -18.52
C GLU A 74 -42.31 -13.05 -18.84
N GLN A 75 -41.84 -13.24 -20.08
CA GLN A 75 -41.14 -14.46 -20.47
C GLN A 75 -39.80 -14.65 -19.73
N VAL A 76 -39.06 -13.57 -19.48
CA VAL A 76 -37.84 -13.61 -18.66
C VAL A 76 -38.17 -14.03 -17.22
N LEU A 77 -39.25 -13.49 -16.64
CA LEU A 77 -39.71 -13.82 -15.29
C LEU A 77 -40.13 -15.29 -15.16
N GLU A 78 -40.86 -15.81 -16.16
CA GLU A 78 -41.24 -17.22 -16.21
C GLU A 78 -40.02 -18.14 -16.27
N GLU A 79 -39.04 -17.83 -17.11
CA GLU A 79 -37.85 -18.66 -17.25
C GLU A 79 -36.95 -18.60 -16.02
N ALA A 80 -36.81 -17.42 -15.40
CA ALA A 80 -36.07 -17.25 -14.15
C ALA A 80 -36.70 -18.07 -13.00
N ARG A 81 -38.04 -18.11 -12.91
CA ARG A 81 -38.75 -18.97 -11.95
C ARG A 81 -38.54 -20.45 -12.24
N ARG A 82 -38.50 -20.84 -13.51
CA ARG A 82 -38.31 -22.24 -13.92
C ARG A 82 -36.91 -22.77 -13.62
N ARG A 83 -35.87 -21.97 -13.85
CA ARG A 83 -34.45 -22.36 -13.64
C ARG A 83 -33.95 -22.14 -12.22
N GLY A 84 -34.72 -21.42 -11.40
CA GLY A 84 -34.27 -20.91 -10.10
C GLY A 84 -33.64 -19.53 -10.27
N GLU A 85 -34.05 -18.60 -9.40
CA GLU A 85 -33.66 -17.19 -9.51
C GLU A 85 -32.18 -16.96 -9.20
N LYS A 86 -31.54 -17.79 -8.37
CA LYS A 86 -30.12 -17.62 -8.03
C LYS A 86 -29.24 -17.93 -9.24
N GLY A 87 -28.45 -16.95 -9.68
CA GLY A 87 -27.51 -17.12 -10.79
C GLY A 87 -28.09 -16.93 -12.19
N PHE A 88 -29.37 -16.57 -12.33
CA PHE A 88 -29.94 -16.24 -13.64
C PHE A 88 -29.38 -14.90 -14.15
N LEU A 89 -28.73 -14.94 -15.32
CA LEU A 89 -28.12 -13.76 -15.94
C LEU A 89 -29.07 -13.20 -17.00
N ILE A 90 -29.81 -12.14 -16.65
CA ILE A 90 -30.83 -11.56 -17.53
C ILE A 90 -30.23 -11.09 -18.88
N LYS A 91 -29.03 -10.49 -18.87
CA LYS A 91 -28.35 -10.03 -20.08
C LYS A 91 -28.13 -11.17 -21.08
N GLY A 92 -27.55 -12.29 -20.63
CA GLY A 92 -27.29 -13.44 -21.49
C GLY A 92 -28.58 -14.02 -22.09
N PHE A 93 -29.62 -14.14 -21.27
CA PHE A 93 -30.91 -14.62 -21.74
C PHE A 93 -31.57 -13.67 -22.76
N LEU A 94 -31.50 -12.35 -22.55
CA LEU A 94 -32.03 -11.37 -23.49
C LEU A 94 -31.31 -11.42 -24.84
N MET A 95 -29.99 -11.59 -24.82
CA MET A 95 -29.16 -11.75 -26.02
C MET A 95 -29.50 -13.04 -26.78
N GLU A 96 -29.53 -14.18 -26.08
CA GLU A 96 -29.77 -15.49 -26.69
C GLU A 96 -31.21 -15.67 -27.19
N ARG A 97 -32.20 -15.26 -26.40
CA ARG A 97 -33.62 -15.55 -26.65
C ARG A 97 -34.28 -14.52 -27.55
N PHE A 98 -33.90 -13.25 -27.42
CA PHE A 98 -34.57 -12.14 -28.11
C PHE A 98 -33.66 -11.38 -29.06
N GLY A 99 -32.37 -11.76 -29.19
CA GLY A 99 -31.43 -11.09 -30.09
C GLY A 99 -31.14 -9.64 -29.70
N ILE A 100 -31.31 -9.30 -28.42
CA ILE A 100 -31.08 -7.94 -27.93
C ILE A 100 -29.58 -7.70 -27.84
N ASP A 101 -29.14 -6.55 -28.35
CA ASP A 101 -27.75 -6.12 -28.22
C ASP A 101 -27.38 -5.91 -26.74
N GLY A 102 -26.33 -6.59 -26.29
CA GLY A 102 -25.80 -6.49 -24.95
C GLY A 102 -25.38 -5.07 -24.57
N ALA A 103 -24.95 -4.25 -25.55
CA ALA A 103 -24.60 -2.85 -25.31
C ALA A 103 -25.81 -2.00 -24.89
N ARG A 104 -27.01 -2.31 -25.39
CA ARG A 104 -28.24 -1.63 -24.97
C ARG A 104 -28.57 -1.93 -23.51
N VAL A 105 -28.36 -3.17 -23.07
CA VAL A 105 -28.54 -3.54 -21.66
C VAL A 105 -27.50 -2.84 -20.79
N ASP A 106 -26.24 -2.82 -21.22
CA ASP A 106 -25.15 -2.15 -20.49
C ASP A 106 -25.39 -0.65 -20.34
N SER A 107 -25.97 0.01 -21.36
CA SER A 107 -26.31 1.43 -21.27
C SER A 107 -27.35 1.73 -20.18
N VAL A 108 -28.30 0.82 -19.94
CA VAL A 108 -29.29 0.97 -18.86
C VAL A 108 -28.65 0.71 -17.50
N VAL A 109 -27.74 -0.29 -17.41
CA VAL A 109 -26.98 -0.57 -16.19
C VAL A 109 -26.07 0.60 -15.83
N GLN A 110 -25.35 1.16 -16.81
CA GLN A 110 -24.51 2.35 -16.62
C GLN A 110 -25.31 3.52 -16.07
N LYS A 111 -26.46 3.85 -16.68
CA LYS A 111 -27.33 4.93 -16.19
C LYS A 111 -27.77 4.73 -14.74
N GLU A 112 -28.06 3.50 -14.33
CA GLU A 112 -28.42 3.23 -12.92
C GLU A 112 -27.23 3.39 -11.98
N ILE A 113 -26.05 2.89 -12.35
CA ILE A 113 -24.84 3.07 -11.55
C ILE A 113 -24.54 4.56 -11.39
N GLU A 114 -24.61 5.34 -12.48
CA GLU A 114 -24.48 6.80 -12.44
C GLU A 114 -25.52 7.45 -11.52
N ASN A 115 -26.80 7.10 -11.68
CA ASN A 115 -27.88 7.62 -10.84
C ASN A 115 -27.63 7.37 -9.33
N VAL A 116 -27.24 6.16 -8.97
CA VAL A 116 -26.93 5.79 -7.58
C VAL A 116 -25.70 6.55 -7.08
N VAL A 117 -24.60 6.55 -7.84
CA VAL A 117 -23.36 7.24 -7.43
C VAL A 117 -23.58 8.75 -7.28
N PHE A 118 -24.26 9.39 -8.24
CA PHE A 118 -24.57 10.83 -8.18
C PHE A 118 -25.52 11.18 -7.03
N SER A 119 -26.40 10.27 -6.62
CA SER A 119 -27.23 10.50 -5.43
C SER A 119 -26.39 10.69 -4.17
N PHE A 120 -25.26 9.99 -4.04
CA PHE A 120 -24.37 10.11 -2.89
C PHE A 120 -23.59 11.43 -2.83
N PHE A 121 -23.39 12.12 -3.96
CA PHE A 121 -22.79 13.46 -3.97
C PHE A 121 -23.66 14.52 -3.29
N SER A 122 -24.95 14.24 -3.11
CA SER A 122 -25.85 15.13 -2.35
C SER A 122 -25.67 15.03 -0.83
N TRP A 123 -24.94 14.03 -0.34
CA TRP A 123 -24.74 13.83 1.09
C TRP A 123 -23.67 14.79 1.59
N GLY A 124 -24.09 15.81 2.35
CA GLY A 124 -23.19 16.77 3.00
C GLY A 124 -22.55 16.25 4.28
N GLU A 125 -23.11 15.19 4.87
CA GLU A 125 -22.64 14.52 6.08
C GLU A 125 -22.79 13.00 5.96
N GLY A 126 -21.92 12.22 6.61
CA GLY A 126 -21.98 10.76 6.59
C GLY A 126 -20.63 10.07 6.80
N ASN A 127 -20.63 8.74 6.90
CA ASN A 127 -19.43 7.93 7.07
C ASN A 127 -19.21 7.02 5.87
N PHE A 128 -17.94 6.71 5.59
CA PHE A 128 -17.55 5.74 4.58
C PHE A 128 -16.53 4.72 5.10
N SER A 129 -16.52 3.52 4.54
CA SER A 129 -15.47 2.51 4.72
C SER A 129 -15.17 1.80 3.40
N PHE A 130 -13.91 1.78 2.98
CA PHE A 130 -13.44 1.06 1.82
C PHE A 130 -12.67 -0.17 2.25
N GLU A 131 -13.08 -1.35 1.81
CA GLU A 131 -12.43 -2.62 2.15
C GLU A 131 -11.72 -3.18 0.92
N LEU A 132 -10.40 -3.39 1.03
CA LEU A 132 -9.59 -4.06 0.00
C LEU A 132 -9.86 -5.55 0.03
N MET A 133 -10.47 -6.08 -1.02
CA MET A 133 -10.82 -7.49 -1.16
C MET A 133 -10.97 -7.90 -2.62
N GLU A 134 -10.86 -9.20 -2.88
CA GLU A 134 -11.37 -9.80 -4.11
C GLU A 134 -12.89 -9.62 -4.14
N VAL A 135 -13.42 -9.06 -5.23
CA VAL A 135 -14.83 -8.64 -5.31
C VAL A 135 -15.73 -9.72 -5.93
N GLU A 136 -15.17 -10.87 -6.31
CA GLU A 136 -15.86 -11.97 -6.96
C GLU A 136 -16.99 -12.52 -6.09
N GLU A 137 -16.79 -12.63 -4.78
CA GLU A 137 -17.85 -13.05 -3.84
C GLU A 137 -18.97 -12.03 -3.73
N GLU A 138 -18.64 -10.74 -3.69
CA GLU A 138 -19.62 -9.64 -3.66
C GLU A 138 -20.40 -9.56 -4.98
N ILE A 139 -19.72 -9.66 -6.12
CA ILE A 139 -20.33 -9.77 -7.47
C ILE A 139 -21.25 -10.99 -7.53
N ASN A 140 -20.83 -12.13 -6.96
CA ASN A 140 -21.63 -13.35 -6.90
C ASN A 140 -22.86 -13.21 -6.00
N ALA A 141 -22.75 -12.48 -4.89
CA ALA A 141 -23.88 -12.16 -4.01
C ALA A 141 -24.91 -11.26 -4.71
N LEU A 142 -24.49 -10.46 -5.69
CA LEU A 142 -25.35 -9.66 -6.55
C LEU A 142 -25.99 -10.42 -7.72
N LYS A 143 -25.75 -11.73 -7.86
CA LYS A 143 -26.41 -12.60 -8.86
C LYS A 143 -27.86 -12.92 -8.49
N ASN A 144 -28.63 -11.88 -8.19
CA ASN A 144 -30.07 -11.86 -8.31
C ASN A 144 -30.42 -11.23 -9.68
N PRO A 145 -31.20 -11.89 -10.53
CA PRO A 145 -31.48 -11.46 -11.90
C PRO A 145 -32.03 -10.03 -12.02
N TRP A 146 -32.64 -9.53 -10.95
CA TRP A 146 -33.32 -8.24 -10.94
C TRP A 146 -32.48 -7.11 -10.33
N ARG A 147 -31.32 -7.44 -9.73
CA ARG A 147 -30.34 -6.52 -9.12
C ARG A 147 -28.95 -6.62 -9.74
N GLN A 148 -28.85 -7.19 -10.93
CA GLN A 148 -27.59 -7.39 -11.65
C GLN A 148 -27.08 -6.07 -12.27
N PHE A 149 -26.86 -5.06 -11.45
CA PHE A 149 -26.24 -3.79 -11.85
C PHE A 149 -24.72 -3.94 -11.84
N ILE A 150 -24.21 -4.77 -12.75
CA ILE A 150 -22.78 -5.05 -12.87
C ILE A 150 -22.34 -4.70 -14.28
N LEU A 151 -21.37 -3.81 -14.39
CA LEU A 151 -20.80 -3.35 -15.63
C LEU A 151 -19.36 -3.86 -15.74
N PRO A 152 -19.09 -4.96 -16.47
CA PRO A 152 -17.76 -5.59 -16.49
C PRO A 152 -16.62 -4.68 -16.95
N GLN A 153 -16.92 -3.78 -17.90
CA GLN A 153 -15.97 -2.79 -18.39
C GLN A 153 -15.66 -1.68 -17.36
N GLY A 154 -16.50 -1.54 -16.32
CA GLY A 154 -16.41 -0.50 -15.31
C GLY A 154 -16.66 0.91 -15.84
N LEU A 155 -16.93 1.83 -14.91
CA LEU A 155 -16.99 3.27 -15.15
C LEU A 155 -15.74 3.93 -14.57
N SER A 156 -15.25 4.96 -15.27
CA SER A 156 -14.15 5.78 -14.78
C SER A 156 -14.59 6.55 -13.53
N PRO A 157 -13.93 6.35 -12.37
CA PRO A 157 -14.25 7.12 -11.17
C PRO A 157 -13.95 8.61 -11.33
N GLN A 158 -13.02 8.98 -12.21
CA GLN A 158 -12.70 10.38 -12.53
C GLN A 158 -13.88 11.06 -13.23
N TYR A 159 -14.48 10.39 -14.21
CA TYR A 159 -15.69 10.87 -14.86
C TYR A 159 -16.84 11.01 -13.85
N LEU A 160 -17.05 10.00 -13.01
CA LEU A 160 -18.10 10.04 -11.98
C LEU A 160 -17.88 11.18 -10.96
N ALA A 161 -16.63 11.46 -10.59
CA ALA A 161 -16.28 12.56 -9.70
C ALA A 161 -16.52 13.93 -10.35
N MET A 162 -16.08 14.12 -11.60
CA MET A 162 -16.28 15.37 -12.34
C MET A 162 -17.77 15.65 -12.56
N GLU A 163 -18.50 14.67 -13.07
CA GLU A 163 -19.91 14.82 -13.42
C GLU A 163 -20.80 14.92 -12.17
N GLY A 164 -20.50 14.14 -11.12
CA GLY A 164 -21.20 14.21 -9.84
C GLY A 164 -21.08 15.58 -9.17
N THR A 165 -19.88 16.16 -9.18
CA THR A 165 -19.63 17.51 -8.64
C THR A 165 -20.35 18.58 -9.46
N ARG A 166 -20.28 18.49 -10.80
CA ARG A 166 -21.01 19.40 -11.70
C ARG A 166 -22.51 19.42 -11.43
N LEU A 167 -23.12 18.23 -11.31
CA LEU A 167 -24.55 18.09 -11.06
C LEU A 167 -24.95 18.62 -9.67
N GLN A 168 -24.08 18.48 -8.67
CA GLN A 168 -24.32 19.04 -7.34
C GLN A 168 -24.32 20.58 -7.36
N ASP A 169 -23.36 21.19 -8.05
CA ASP A 169 -23.26 22.64 -8.17
C ASP A 169 -24.42 23.25 -8.98
N GLU A 170 -24.88 22.56 -10.02
CA GLU A 170 -26.05 22.98 -10.79
C GLU A 170 -27.34 22.93 -9.97
N ARG A 171 -27.52 21.92 -9.13
CA ARG A 171 -28.66 21.85 -8.20
C ARG A 171 -28.62 22.99 -7.18
N LYS A 172 -27.47 23.24 -6.56
CA LYS A 172 -27.28 24.38 -5.64
C LYS A 172 -27.60 25.72 -6.30
N ARG A 173 -27.17 25.93 -7.56
CA ARG A 173 -27.48 27.16 -8.32
C ARG A 173 -28.95 27.27 -8.71
N THR A 174 -29.61 26.16 -9.02
CA THR A 174 -31.02 26.15 -9.39
C THR A 174 -31.92 26.35 -8.16
N GLU A 175 -31.53 25.84 -7.00
CA GLU A 175 -32.20 26.05 -5.71
C GLU A 175 -32.02 27.48 -5.17
N MET A 176 -30.92 28.15 -5.51
CA MET A 176 -30.66 29.54 -5.11
C MET A 176 -31.40 30.61 -5.95
N GLY A 177 -32.01 30.24 -7.08
CA GLY A 177 -32.77 31.17 -7.93
C GLY A 177 -31.94 32.31 -8.56
N PRO A 178 -32.43 32.98 -9.62
CA PRO A 178 -31.72 34.10 -10.22
C PRO A 178 -31.79 35.32 -9.30
N VAL A 179 -30.63 35.78 -8.81
CA VAL A 179 -30.50 37.11 -8.19
C VAL A 179 -30.64 38.14 -9.32
N VAL A 180 -31.85 38.67 -9.48
CA VAL A 180 -32.16 39.77 -10.40
C VAL A 180 -31.76 41.10 -9.74
N GLY A 181 -30.94 41.89 -10.43
CA GLY A 181 -30.99 43.36 -10.36
C GLY A 181 -29.72 44.10 -9.89
N ALA A 182 -29.11 44.83 -10.82
CA ALA A 182 -28.32 46.05 -10.56
C ALA A 182 -29.18 47.07 -9.76
N VAL A 183 -28.67 48.05 -8.99
CA VAL A 183 -27.90 49.26 -9.37
C VAL A 183 -27.36 49.94 -8.08
N ALA A 184 -26.34 50.78 -8.25
CA ALA A 184 -25.64 51.67 -7.32
C ALA A 184 -26.43 52.42 -6.23
N GLY A 185 -25.72 52.68 -5.12
CA GLY A 185 -25.84 53.90 -4.31
C GLY A 185 -26.70 53.81 -3.05
N GLU A 186 -26.18 54.47 -2.01
CA GLU A 186 -26.82 54.90 -0.76
C GLU A 186 -26.71 54.03 0.50
N GLU A 187 -26.51 54.80 1.58
CA GLU A 187 -25.93 54.47 2.86
C GLU A 187 -26.93 53.91 3.87
N ALA A 188 -26.34 53.29 4.89
CA ALA A 188 -26.76 53.25 6.29
C ALA A 188 -28.04 52.49 6.67
N LEU A 189 -27.84 51.44 7.48
CA LEU A 189 -28.51 51.35 8.77
C LEU A 189 -27.67 50.51 9.75
N GLU A 190 -27.08 51.22 10.71
CA GLU A 190 -26.62 50.66 11.98
C GLU A 190 -27.81 50.00 12.72
N ILE A 191 -27.60 48.78 13.22
CA ILE A 191 -28.26 48.32 14.44
C ILE A 191 -27.16 47.76 15.36
N LYS A 192 -27.00 48.42 16.51
CA LYS A 192 -26.09 48.04 17.60
C LYS A 192 -26.74 46.99 18.49
N ASP A 193 -25.90 46.02 18.89
CA ASP A 193 -25.77 45.32 20.19
C ASP A 193 -27.09 44.94 20.91
N GLU A 194 -27.38 43.68 21.27
CA GLU A 194 -26.66 42.82 22.23
C GLU A 194 -27.30 41.41 22.28
N GLU A 195 -26.58 40.47 22.91
CA GLU A 195 -27.00 39.12 23.34
C GLU A 195 -26.92 37.94 22.33
N PHE A 196 -25.70 37.42 22.14
CA PHE A 196 -25.39 36.06 22.63
C PHE A 196 -23.87 35.84 22.76
N LYS A 197 -23.39 35.74 24.01
CA LYS A 197 -22.05 35.24 24.34
C LYS A 197 -22.07 33.71 24.29
N VAL A 198 -21.36 33.12 23.33
CA VAL A 198 -20.65 31.84 23.51
C VAL A 198 -19.27 32.00 22.86
N GLY A 199 -18.22 31.75 23.64
CA GLY A 199 -16.85 32.10 23.35
C GLY A 199 -16.28 31.48 22.07
N ARG A 200 -15.71 32.34 21.23
CA ARG A 200 -14.68 31.99 20.24
C ARG A 200 -13.44 31.47 20.97
N GLY A 201 -12.82 30.41 20.44
CA GLY A 201 -11.52 29.98 20.92
C GLY A 201 -11.04 28.63 20.36
N GLY A 202 -10.93 28.52 19.04
CA GLY A 202 -10.26 27.41 18.38
C GLY A 202 -9.67 27.90 17.07
N SER A 203 -8.54 28.62 17.15
CA SER A 203 -7.78 29.05 15.98
C SER A 203 -7.29 27.83 15.21
N GLU A 204 -7.66 27.71 13.95
CA GLU A 204 -7.02 26.83 12.99
C GLU A 204 -5.54 27.19 12.91
N ALA A 205 -4.70 26.38 13.55
CA ALA A 205 -3.25 26.50 13.43
C ALA A 205 -2.84 25.95 12.06
N ASP A 206 -2.88 26.80 11.05
CA ASP A 206 -2.33 26.56 9.72
C ASP A 206 -0.86 27.01 9.68
N PHE A 207 -0.02 26.40 8.84
CA PHE A 207 1.43 26.68 8.72
C PHE A 207 1.77 28.17 8.55
N SER A 208 0.83 28.93 7.98
CA SER A 208 0.92 30.36 7.75
C SER A 208 0.88 31.21 9.05
N SER A 209 0.12 30.79 10.06
CA SER A 209 0.00 31.47 11.36
C SER A 209 1.29 31.39 12.20
N VAL A 210 2.05 30.32 12.00
CA VAL A 210 3.32 30.04 12.69
C VAL A 210 4.42 30.94 12.13
N ALA A 211 4.46 31.11 10.81
CA ALA A 211 5.45 31.95 10.14
C ALA A 211 5.23 33.45 10.46
N GLU A 212 3.98 33.89 10.60
CA GLU A 212 3.65 35.22 11.15
C GLU A 212 4.12 35.37 12.61
N SER A 213 3.91 34.34 13.43
CA SER A 213 4.37 34.31 14.82
C SER A 213 5.89 34.28 14.97
N LEU A 214 6.62 33.72 14.00
CA LEU A 214 8.09 33.72 13.95
C LEU A 214 8.66 35.06 13.46
N SER A 215 7.88 35.83 12.69
CA SER A 215 8.21 37.18 12.21
C SER A 215 8.10 38.22 13.32
N GLN A 216 7.09 38.09 14.18
CA GLN A 216 6.72 39.09 15.18
C GLN A 216 7.55 39.02 16.48
N VAL A 217 8.59 38.18 16.52
CA VAL A 217 9.36 37.87 17.75
C VAL A 217 10.79 38.39 17.71
N GLU A 218 11.27 38.89 16.56
CA GLU A 218 12.54 39.61 16.50
C GLU A 218 12.48 41.04 17.07
N GLU A 219 11.28 41.51 17.43
CA GLU A 219 11.07 42.73 18.22
C GLU A 219 10.36 42.44 19.55
N LYS A 220 11.12 41.97 20.55
CA LYS A 220 10.96 42.22 22.00
C LYS A 220 11.57 41.07 22.81
N LYS A 221 12.88 41.21 23.10
CA LYS A 221 13.52 40.53 24.25
C LYS A 221 13.55 41.50 25.42
N SER A 222 12.91 41.13 26.54
CA SER A 222 13.38 41.48 27.89
C SER A 222 12.55 40.77 28.98
N VAL A 223 13.24 39.98 29.83
CA VAL A 223 13.00 39.78 31.29
C VAL A 223 11.84 38.80 31.63
N SER A 224 11.87 37.82 32.56
CA SER A 224 12.79 37.35 33.62
C SER A 224 12.44 35.92 34.06
N GLU A 225 13.42 35.29 34.73
CA GLU A 225 13.48 33.96 35.38
C GLU A 225 12.68 33.76 36.71
N LYS A 226 12.71 32.48 37.16
CA LYS A 226 12.64 31.88 38.53
C LYS A 226 11.32 31.17 38.89
N GLY A 227 11.28 29.97 39.48
CA GLY A 227 12.30 29.02 39.98
C GLY A 227 11.66 27.79 40.70
N GLU A 228 12.47 26.73 40.85
CA GLU A 228 12.59 25.69 41.92
C GLU A 228 11.37 24.93 42.51
N ALA A 229 11.34 23.58 42.40
CA ALA A 229 11.64 22.51 43.41
C ALA A 229 10.43 22.09 44.27
N GLY A 230 10.13 20.86 44.70
CA GLY A 230 10.68 19.48 44.68
C GLY A 230 9.95 18.69 45.80
N PHE A 231 9.77 17.35 45.73
CA PHE A 231 9.84 16.41 46.88
C PHE A 231 9.57 14.93 46.53
N ALA A 232 10.09 14.05 47.38
CA ALA A 232 10.34 12.62 47.24
C ALA A 232 9.28 11.67 47.83
N GLY A 233 9.41 10.36 47.55
CA GLY A 233 8.81 9.28 48.36
C GLY A 233 8.95 7.86 47.79
N ARG A 234 9.92 7.09 48.31
CA ARG A 234 10.13 5.63 48.11
C ARG A 234 9.24 4.78 49.02
N ARG A 235 9.07 3.48 48.68
CA ARG A 235 9.06 2.36 49.64
C ARG A 235 9.39 1.01 48.96
N ASP A 236 10.33 0.27 49.57
CA ASP A 236 10.86 -1.08 49.28
C ASP A 236 9.85 -2.21 49.64
N PHE A 237 9.95 -3.49 49.21
CA PHE A 237 10.90 -4.60 49.52
C PHE A 237 10.46 -5.88 48.71
N PRO A 238 11.09 -7.09 48.81
CA PRO A 238 12.48 -7.51 48.59
C PRO A 238 12.62 -8.76 47.66
N GLU A 239 13.86 -9.08 47.26
CA GLU A 239 14.31 -10.32 46.60
C GLU A 239 14.48 -11.49 47.58
N GLU A 240 14.36 -12.74 47.09
CA GLU A 240 15.25 -13.84 47.50
C GLU A 240 15.27 -15.00 46.49
N GLN A 241 16.44 -15.66 46.46
CA GLN A 241 17.02 -16.59 45.48
C GLN A 241 16.56 -18.05 45.70
N PHE A 242 16.68 -18.92 44.69
CA PHE A 242 17.26 -20.27 44.83
C PHE A 242 17.71 -20.86 43.49
N SER A 243 18.70 -21.74 43.59
CA SER A 243 19.76 -22.13 42.66
C SER A 243 19.51 -23.35 41.77
N GLU A 244 20.38 -23.48 40.77
CA GLU A 244 20.67 -24.59 39.85
C GLU A 244 20.52 -26.03 40.38
N ILE A 245 20.02 -26.93 39.52
CA ILE A 245 20.47 -28.34 39.43
C ILE A 245 20.52 -28.78 37.96
N THR A 246 21.64 -29.43 37.64
CA THR A 246 22.15 -29.99 36.39
C THR A 246 21.37 -31.15 35.75
N GLN A 247 21.53 -31.31 34.43
CA GLN A 247 21.03 -32.38 33.55
C GLN A 247 21.54 -33.80 33.90
N PRO A 248 20.97 -34.85 33.25
CA PRO A 248 21.82 -35.55 32.29
C PRO A 248 21.15 -35.97 30.97
N VAL A 249 22.04 -36.02 29.97
CA VAL A 249 21.95 -36.47 28.59
C VAL A 249 21.50 -37.92 28.44
N ILE A 250 20.58 -38.19 27.49
CA ILE A 250 20.36 -39.52 26.90
C ILE A 250 20.80 -39.47 25.43
N LYS A 251 21.73 -40.39 25.09
CA LYS A 251 22.32 -40.60 23.77
C LYS A 251 21.32 -41.27 22.81
N ALA A 252 21.21 -40.78 21.58
CA ALA A 252 20.61 -41.52 20.46
C ALA A 252 21.68 -42.39 19.75
N PRO A 253 21.33 -43.59 19.27
CA PRO A 253 22.27 -44.52 18.65
C PRO A 253 22.56 -44.15 17.18
N LYS A 254 23.79 -44.45 16.74
CA LYS A 254 24.17 -44.53 15.32
C LYS A 254 23.50 -45.75 14.68
N ILE A 255 22.94 -45.58 13.49
CA ILE A 255 22.62 -46.70 12.58
C ILE A 255 23.32 -46.44 11.25
N GLU A 256 24.22 -47.35 10.90
CA GLU A 256 24.86 -47.45 9.60
C GLU A 256 23.92 -48.05 8.53
N LYS A 257 24.23 -47.66 7.29
CA LYS A 257 23.51 -47.82 6.03
C LYS A 257 23.03 -49.24 5.73
N ALA A 258 21.79 -49.35 5.25
CA ALA A 258 21.32 -50.47 4.43
C ALA A 258 21.13 -50.01 2.98
N LYS A 259 21.86 -50.65 2.05
CA LYS A 259 21.67 -50.53 0.60
C LYS A 259 20.27 -51.03 0.22
N VAL A 260 19.47 -50.20 -0.43
CA VAL A 260 18.22 -50.62 -1.08
C VAL A 260 18.28 -50.22 -2.56
N ALA A 261 17.89 -51.18 -3.39
CA ALA A 261 18.00 -51.21 -4.84
C ALA A 261 17.51 -49.94 -5.56
N GLU A 262 18.21 -49.57 -6.63
CA GLU A 262 17.92 -48.41 -7.46
C GLU A 262 16.55 -48.53 -8.15
N LYS A 263 15.51 -47.87 -7.62
CA LYS A 263 14.25 -47.59 -8.33
C LYS A 263 14.37 -46.32 -9.17
N GLU A 264 14.25 -46.42 -10.49
CA GLU A 264 14.25 -45.28 -11.42
C GLU A 264 13.24 -44.21 -11.01
N GLY A 265 13.72 -43.11 -10.41
CA GLY A 265 12.91 -41.96 -10.04
C GLY A 265 13.74 -40.70 -10.25
N LEU A 266 13.11 -39.61 -10.67
CA LEU A 266 13.80 -38.35 -10.91
C LEU A 266 14.31 -37.80 -9.58
N ASN A 267 15.58 -37.39 -9.52
CA ASN A 267 16.15 -36.81 -8.31
C ASN A 267 15.54 -35.43 -8.04
N VAL A 268 15.06 -35.22 -6.82
CA VAL A 268 14.59 -33.93 -6.33
C VAL A 268 15.43 -33.56 -5.11
N ILE A 269 16.15 -32.46 -5.18
CA ILE A 269 16.95 -31.94 -4.06
C ILE A 269 16.14 -30.82 -3.42
N VAL A 270 15.85 -30.94 -2.12
CA VAL A 270 15.09 -29.93 -1.38
C VAL A 270 15.98 -29.33 -0.30
N VAL A 271 16.11 -28.00 -0.29
CA VAL A 271 16.93 -27.25 0.66
C VAL A 271 16.05 -26.23 1.39
N ASP A 272 15.78 -26.46 2.67
CA ASP A 272 14.95 -25.59 3.54
C ASP A 272 15.44 -25.79 4.99
N ASP A 273 15.37 -24.77 5.84
CA ASP A 273 15.79 -24.87 7.24
C ASP A 273 14.67 -25.41 8.16
N ASP A 274 13.44 -25.53 7.66
CA ASP A 274 12.30 -26.14 8.35
C ASP A 274 12.24 -27.68 8.12
N PRO A 275 12.59 -28.50 9.13
CA PRO A 275 12.59 -29.95 9.01
C PRO A 275 11.18 -30.54 8.79
N LEU A 276 10.12 -29.89 9.28
CA LEU A 276 8.75 -30.40 9.12
C LEU A 276 8.29 -30.29 7.66
N LEU A 277 8.64 -29.19 6.99
CA LEU A 277 8.34 -29.02 5.57
C LEU A 277 9.13 -30.01 4.71
N LEU A 278 10.41 -30.23 5.03
CA LEU A 278 11.23 -31.22 4.34
C LEU A 278 10.65 -32.65 4.48
N ASP A 279 10.20 -33.02 5.68
CA ASP A 279 9.54 -34.30 5.96
C ASP A 279 8.21 -34.43 5.21
N ALA A 280 7.41 -33.36 5.15
CA ALA A 280 6.15 -33.33 4.41
C ALA A 280 6.37 -33.54 2.90
N ILE A 281 7.36 -32.87 2.30
CA ILE A 281 7.70 -33.01 0.88
C ILE A 281 8.22 -34.42 0.60
N GLU A 282 9.15 -34.94 1.41
CA GLU A 282 9.66 -36.31 1.23
C GLU A 282 8.55 -37.34 1.37
N GLY A 283 7.72 -37.24 2.41
CA GLY A 283 6.61 -38.17 2.63
C GLY A 283 5.59 -38.18 1.50
N HIS A 284 5.30 -37.01 0.91
CA HIS A 284 4.33 -36.89 -0.18
C HIS A 284 4.85 -37.43 -1.51
N PHE A 285 6.12 -37.18 -1.85
CA PHE A 285 6.68 -37.50 -3.16
C PHE A 285 7.47 -38.81 -3.23
N SER A 286 7.92 -39.34 -2.09
CA SER A 286 8.62 -40.63 -2.03
C SER A 286 7.74 -41.76 -2.56
N GLY A 287 8.24 -42.47 -3.58
CA GLY A 287 7.51 -43.58 -4.21
C GLY A 287 6.54 -43.17 -5.31
N ARG A 288 6.38 -41.87 -5.60
CA ARG A 288 5.57 -41.35 -6.73
C ARG A 288 6.39 -41.05 -8.00
N GLY A 289 7.51 -41.75 -8.17
CA GLY A 289 8.43 -41.55 -9.31
C GLY A 289 9.49 -40.47 -9.08
N TYR A 290 9.57 -39.92 -7.87
CA TYR A 290 10.63 -39.01 -7.43
C TYR A 290 11.47 -39.67 -6.33
N ARG A 291 12.76 -39.32 -6.30
CA ARG A 291 13.64 -39.56 -5.15
C ARG A 291 13.99 -38.21 -4.54
N VAL A 292 13.36 -37.91 -3.41
CA VAL A 292 13.60 -36.67 -2.66
C VAL A 292 14.83 -36.85 -1.76
N GLU A 293 15.79 -35.93 -1.84
CA GLU A 293 16.92 -35.84 -0.91
C GLU A 293 16.86 -34.48 -0.20
N LYS A 294 16.86 -34.49 1.14
CA LYS A 294 16.63 -33.32 2.00
C LYS A 294 17.94 -32.73 2.52
N PHE A 295 18.04 -31.41 2.55
CA PHE A 295 19.20 -30.68 3.07
C PHE A 295 18.75 -29.47 3.89
N LEU A 296 19.33 -29.30 5.07
CA LEU A 296 19.10 -28.13 5.93
C LEU A 296 20.03 -26.95 5.60
N GLU A 297 21.08 -27.22 4.81
CA GLU A 297 22.14 -26.25 4.51
C GLU A 297 22.42 -26.19 3.00
N ILE A 298 22.64 -24.98 2.49
CA ILE A 298 22.88 -24.70 1.07
C ILE A 298 24.09 -25.47 0.53
N ASP A 299 25.22 -25.40 1.22
CA ASP A 299 26.46 -26.00 0.73
C ASP A 299 26.37 -27.52 0.64
N SER A 300 25.60 -28.15 1.53
CA SER A 300 25.34 -29.58 1.49
C SER A 300 24.47 -29.96 0.29
N GLY A 301 23.42 -29.17 0.00
CA GLY A 301 22.57 -29.34 -1.18
C GLY A 301 23.33 -29.13 -2.50
N VAL A 302 24.13 -28.06 -2.59
CA VAL A 302 24.93 -27.74 -3.79
C VAL A 302 25.93 -28.86 -4.10
N LYS A 303 26.69 -29.32 -3.10
CA LYS A 303 27.64 -30.44 -3.26
C LYS A 303 26.96 -31.69 -3.79
N ARG A 304 25.72 -31.96 -3.36
CA ARG A 304 24.96 -33.11 -3.87
C ARG A 304 24.54 -32.93 -5.32
N VAL A 305 24.11 -31.73 -5.70
CA VAL A 305 23.78 -31.42 -7.11
C VAL A 305 25.02 -31.57 -7.99
N GLU A 306 26.17 -31.07 -7.57
CA GLU A 306 27.45 -31.24 -8.28
C GLU A 306 27.82 -32.71 -8.47
N GLN A 307 27.63 -33.54 -7.43
CA GLN A 307 27.86 -34.98 -7.52
C GLN A 307 26.92 -35.64 -8.54
N LEU A 308 25.62 -35.36 -8.47
CA LEU A 308 24.62 -35.91 -9.40
C LEU A 308 24.90 -35.46 -10.85
N TYR A 309 25.29 -34.21 -11.04
CA TYR A 309 25.69 -33.67 -12.32
C TYR A 309 26.90 -34.42 -12.90
N GLY A 310 27.92 -34.70 -12.08
CA GLY A 310 29.06 -35.54 -12.46
C GLY A 310 28.68 -36.98 -12.81
N GLU A 311 27.62 -37.51 -12.20
CA GLU A 311 27.00 -38.80 -12.51
C GLU A 311 26.07 -38.74 -13.76
N LYS A 312 26.00 -37.61 -14.46
CA LYS A 312 25.10 -37.33 -15.60
C LYS A 312 23.61 -37.47 -15.24
N ARG A 313 23.26 -37.12 -14.01
CA ARG A 313 21.88 -37.05 -13.53
C ARG A 313 21.51 -35.58 -13.32
N PHE A 314 20.35 -35.18 -13.83
CA PHE A 314 19.86 -33.79 -13.76
C PHE A 314 18.72 -33.72 -12.74
N PRO A 315 18.99 -33.29 -11.49
CA PRO A 315 17.96 -33.18 -10.48
C PRO A 315 17.07 -31.94 -10.67
N ILE A 316 15.85 -31.97 -10.12
CA ILE A 316 15.08 -30.75 -9.84
C ILE A 316 15.54 -30.24 -8.48
N VAL A 317 15.84 -28.94 -8.37
CA VAL A 317 16.24 -28.30 -7.12
C VAL A 317 15.08 -27.45 -6.60
N VAL A 318 14.70 -27.65 -5.35
CA VAL A 318 13.73 -26.81 -4.61
C VAL A 318 14.47 -26.16 -3.46
N GLY A 319 14.41 -24.83 -3.35
CA GLY A 319 15.14 -24.10 -2.31
C GLY A 319 14.31 -23.01 -1.64
N ASP A 320 14.42 -22.90 -0.32
CA ASP A 320 13.89 -21.74 0.39
C ASP A 320 14.67 -20.47 0.01
N LEU A 321 13.94 -19.37 -0.20
CA LEU A 321 14.50 -18.06 -0.49
C LEU A 321 15.27 -17.49 0.70
N ILE A 322 14.78 -17.70 1.93
CA ILE A 322 15.32 -17.12 3.16
C ILE A 322 16.00 -18.22 3.97
N MET A 323 17.32 -18.31 3.83
CA MET A 323 18.18 -19.15 4.65
C MET A 323 19.50 -18.44 4.93
N PRO A 324 20.22 -18.78 6.03
CA PRO A 324 21.55 -18.24 6.30
C PRO A 324 22.51 -18.49 5.11
N SER A 325 23.09 -17.42 4.56
CA SER A 325 24.08 -17.54 3.48
C SER A 325 25.40 -18.12 3.99
N SER A 326 26.17 -18.77 3.10
CA SER A 326 27.50 -19.30 3.45
C SER A 326 28.56 -18.20 3.63
N GLY A 327 28.26 -16.96 3.21
CA GLY A 327 29.08 -15.77 3.42
C GLY A 327 28.57 -14.87 4.55
N GLU A 328 29.50 -14.21 5.25
CA GLU A 328 29.19 -13.24 6.31
C GLU A 328 28.26 -12.11 5.80
N ARG A 329 27.08 -11.99 6.41
CA ARG A 329 26.04 -10.95 6.21
C ARG A 329 25.16 -11.03 4.96
N GLY A 330 24.47 -12.16 4.76
CA GLY A 330 23.30 -12.25 3.87
C GLY A 330 22.19 -13.13 4.44
N LEU A 331 20.92 -12.72 4.25
CA LEU A 331 19.71 -13.49 4.61
C LEU A 331 19.03 -14.13 3.39
N LEU A 332 19.62 -14.02 2.19
CA LEU A 332 19.05 -14.48 0.91
C LEU A 332 19.76 -15.74 0.39
N GLY A 333 19.80 -16.77 1.23
CA GLY A 333 20.41 -18.06 0.91
C GLY A 333 19.88 -18.72 -0.36
N GLY A 334 18.58 -18.60 -0.66
CA GLY A 334 17.99 -19.21 -1.86
C GLY A 334 18.46 -18.61 -3.18
N ILE A 335 18.80 -17.32 -3.20
CA ILE A 335 19.40 -16.67 -4.38
C ILE A 335 20.84 -17.13 -4.57
N GLU A 336 21.57 -17.34 -3.47
CA GLU A 336 22.93 -17.91 -3.52
C GLU A 336 22.91 -19.35 -4.05
N LEU A 337 21.98 -20.17 -3.55
CA LEU A 337 21.72 -21.52 -4.06
C LEU A 337 21.43 -21.47 -5.57
N LEU A 338 20.48 -20.64 -6.00
CA LEU A 338 20.12 -20.51 -7.41
C LEU A 338 21.31 -20.09 -8.28
N LYS A 339 22.12 -19.12 -7.84
CA LYS A 339 23.35 -18.71 -8.56
C LYS A 339 24.34 -19.86 -8.69
N LYS A 340 24.61 -20.60 -7.60
CA LYS A 340 25.54 -21.73 -7.59
C LYS A 340 25.06 -22.84 -8.55
N ILE A 341 23.78 -23.19 -8.51
CA ILE A 341 23.21 -24.23 -9.38
C ILE A 341 23.19 -23.80 -10.86
N LYS A 342 22.76 -22.57 -11.15
CA LYS A 342 22.68 -22.07 -12.53
C LYS A 342 24.04 -21.80 -13.16
N ALA A 343 25.07 -21.55 -12.35
CA ALA A 343 26.45 -21.49 -12.80
C ALA A 343 27.02 -22.87 -13.17
N LEU A 344 26.54 -23.94 -12.54
CA LEU A 344 26.91 -25.31 -12.88
C LEU A 344 26.29 -25.71 -14.23
N ASP A 345 24.99 -25.51 -14.38
CA ASP A 345 24.28 -25.66 -15.64
C ASP A 345 22.94 -24.91 -15.60
N SER A 346 22.76 -23.98 -16.54
CA SER A 346 21.54 -23.17 -16.64
C SER A 346 20.26 -24.00 -16.86
N GLN A 347 20.40 -25.22 -17.41
CA GLN A 347 19.30 -26.12 -17.71
C GLN A 347 18.79 -26.91 -16.50
N ILE A 348 19.52 -26.91 -15.37
CA ILE A 348 19.04 -27.57 -14.14
C ILE A 348 17.77 -26.87 -13.67
N PRO A 349 16.63 -27.59 -13.53
CA PRO A 349 15.40 -26.97 -13.10
C PRO A 349 15.45 -26.53 -11.63
N CYS A 350 15.02 -25.31 -11.35
CA CYS A 350 14.99 -24.76 -10.01
C CYS A 350 13.60 -24.19 -9.66
N ILE A 351 13.13 -24.51 -8.45
CA ILE A 351 11.94 -23.94 -7.83
C ILE A 351 12.38 -23.21 -6.57
N ILE A 352 11.90 -21.98 -6.40
CA ILE A 352 12.09 -21.22 -5.15
C ILE A 352 10.78 -21.23 -4.37
N ILE A 353 10.87 -21.51 -3.08
CA ILE A 353 9.74 -21.49 -2.13
C ILE A 353 10.01 -20.43 -1.05
N THR A 354 9.00 -19.71 -0.58
CA THR A 354 9.19 -18.73 0.52
C THR A 354 7.88 -18.42 1.24
N ASP A 355 7.92 -18.11 2.53
CA ASP A 355 6.76 -17.65 3.31
C ASP A 355 6.71 -16.11 3.39
N TYR A 356 7.60 -15.44 2.67
CA TYR A 356 7.85 -14.01 2.74
C TYR A 356 7.76 -13.35 1.36
N GLU A 357 6.94 -12.30 1.25
CA GLU A 357 6.80 -11.52 0.03
C GLU A 357 7.99 -10.55 -0.16
N ASN A 358 8.87 -10.87 -1.12
CA ASN A 358 10.03 -10.06 -1.46
C ASN A 358 10.16 -9.91 -2.98
N GLN A 359 9.47 -8.92 -3.54
CA GLN A 359 9.52 -8.62 -4.99
C GLN A 359 10.95 -8.42 -5.55
N PRO A 360 11.91 -7.78 -4.84
CA PRO A 360 13.30 -7.74 -5.29
C PRO A 360 13.94 -9.11 -5.48
N ALA A 361 13.69 -10.02 -4.54
CA ALA A 361 14.27 -11.36 -4.55
C ALA A 361 13.58 -12.27 -5.58
N GLU A 362 12.25 -12.13 -5.76
CA GLU A 362 11.49 -12.80 -6.83
C GLU A 362 11.99 -12.37 -8.22
N LYS A 363 12.09 -11.06 -8.48
CA LYS A 363 12.66 -10.53 -9.73
C LYS A 363 14.11 -10.94 -9.95
N GLN A 364 14.87 -11.13 -8.86
CA GLN A 364 16.24 -11.62 -8.96
C GLN A 364 16.28 -13.12 -9.29
N ALA A 365 15.38 -13.92 -8.75
CA ALA A 365 15.23 -15.33 -9.08
C ALA A 365 14.80 -15.53 -10.54
N GLU A 366 13.87 -14.71 -11.03
CA GLU A 366 13.45 -14.68 -12.44
C GLU A 366 14.63 -14.38 -13.38
N LYS A 367 15.43 -13.35 -13.07
CA LYS A 367 16.63 -13.00 -13.86
C LYS A 367 17.68 -14.10 -13.89
N LEU A 368 17.73 -14.94 -12.85
CA LEU A 368 18.64 -16.07 -12.77
C LEU A 368 18.07 -17.34 -13.42
N GLY A 369 16.87 -17.28 -13.99
CA GLY A 369 16.26 -18.41 -14.71
C GLY A 369 15.62 -19.46 -13.81
N VAL A 370 15.03 -19.04 -12.67
CA VAL A 370 14.16 -19.93 -11.88
C VAL A 370 12.96 -20.38 -12.73
N ASN A 371 12.53 -21.63 -12.59
CA ASN A 371 11.39 -22.16 -13.34
C ASN A 371 10.05 -21.83 -12.68
N TYR A 372 10.00 -21.87 -11.35
CA TYR A 372 8.82 -21.56 -10.57
C TYR A 372 9.18 -20.87 -9.26
N PHE A 373 8.29 -19.98 -8.81
CA PHE A 373 8.35 -19.31 -7.51
C PHE A 373 7.02 -19.54 -6.81
N PHE A 374 7.04 -20.08 -5.60
CA PHE A 374 5.82 -20.42 -4.85
C PHE A 374 5.87 -19.92 -3.41
N PHE A 375 4.70 -19.62 -2.86
CA PHE A 375 4.56 -19.34 -1.44
C PHE A 375 4.43 -20.64 -0.65
N LYS A 376 5.36 -20.89 0.28
CA LYS A 376 5.26 -22.03 1.21
C LYS A 376 4.26 -21.71 2.33
N PRO A 377 3.54 -22.70 2.87
CA PRO A 377 2.73 -22.51 4.07
C PRO A 377 3.64 -22.11 5.24
N LYS A 378 3.12 -21.31 6.17
CA LYS A 378 3.86 -20.93 7.38
C LYS A 378 4.09 -22.18 8.24
N SER A 379 5.20 -22.25 8.98
CA SER A 379 5.49 -23.39 9.88
C SER A 379 4.35 -23.65 10.89
N SER A 380 3.62 -22.63 11.31
CA SER A 380 2.44 -22.76 12.19
C SER A 380 1.22 -23.44 11.53
N GLN A 381 1.22 -23.56 10.21
CA GLN A 381 0.16 -24.19 9.40
C GLN A 381 0.54 -25.63 9.02
N ILE A 382 1.72 -26.11 9.43
CA ILE A 382 2.20 -27.48 9.23
C ILE A 382 2.07 -28.20 10.56
N ASP A 383 1.24 -29.24 10.60
CA ASP A 383 1.11 -30.12 11.75
C ASP A 383 1.88 -31.44 11.52
N GLU A 384 2.17 -32.19 12.58
CA GLU A 384 2.83 -33.50 12.50
C GLU A 384 1.99 -34.57 11.76
N SER A 385 0.70 -34.29 11.53
CA SER A 385 -0.18 -35.16 10.75
C SER A 385 -0.09 -34.92 9.24
N PHE A 386 0.63 -33.87 8.82
CA PHE A 386 0.81 -33.41 7.45
C PHE A 386 -0.49 -33.34 6.63
N SER A 387 -1.61 -33.01 7.31
CA SER A 387 -2.95 -33.10 6.74
C SER A 387 -3.67 -31.75 6.63
N SER A 388 -2.99 -30.64 6.95
CA SER A 388 -3.59 -29.31 6.86
C SER A 388 -3.96 -28.95 5.41
N PRO A 389 -5.12 -28.29 5.17
CA PRO A 389 -5.55 -27.91 3.83
C PRO A 389 -4.52 -27.03 3.08
N GLU A 390 -3.85 -26.14 3.79
CA GLU A 390 -2.83 -25.24 3.25
C GLU A 390 -1.60 -26.01 2.76
N LEU A 391 -1.11 -26.99 3.54
CA LEU A 391 -0.01 -27.86 3.15
C LEU A 391 -0.40 -28.75 1.97
N LEU A 392 -1.59 -29.34 1.98
CA LEU A 392 -2.07 -30.19 0.89
C LEU A 392 -2.20 -29.41 -0.44
N ASN A 393 -2.70 -28.17 -0.39
CA ASN A 393 -2.76 -27.29 -1.55
C ASN A 393 -1.35 -26.96 -2.07
N PHE A 394 -0.41 -26.64 -1.19
CA PHE A 394 0.97 -26.37 -1.56
C PHE A 394 1.66 -27.59 -2.19
N LEU A 395 1.50 -28.78 -1.61
CA LEU A 395 2.02 -30.03 -2.16
C LEU A 395 1.41 -30.35 -3.54
N GLN A 396 0.13 -30.03 -3.74
CA GLN A 396 -0.51 -30.20 -5.05
C GLN A 396 0.06 -29.24 -6.11
N VAL A 397 0.37 -28.00 -5.74
CA VAL A 397 1.05 -27.03 -6.63
C VAL A 397 2.45 -27.54 -7.00
N LEU A 398 3.22 -28.03 -6.03
CA LEU A 398 4.53 -28.63 -6.28
C LEU A 398 4.46 -29.87 -7.18
N ASP A 399 3.45 -30.73 -7.02
CA ASP A 399 3.27 -31.92 -7.87
C ASP A 399 3.05 -31.54 -9.34
N ASN A 400 2.21 -30.51 -9.59
CA ASN A 400 1.99 -29.99 -10.93
C ASN A 400 3.28 -29.40 -11.55
N ALA A 401 4.08 -28.70 -10.74
CA ALA A 401 5.36 -28.16 -11.18
C ALA A 401 6.36 -29.28 -11.51
N PHE A 402 6.51 -30.28 -10.63
CA PHE A 402 7.39 -31.43 -10.88
C PHE A 402 6.96 -32.23 -12.11
N GLY A 403 5.66 -32.43 -12.31
CA GLY A 403 5.15 -33.10 -13.52
C GLY A 403 5.52 -32.36 -14.81
N THR A 404 5.51 -31.03 -14.79
CA THR A 404 5.89 -30.18 -15.93
C THR A 404 7.41 -30.23 -16.16
N LEU A 405 8.20 -30.07 -15.10
CA LEU A 405 9.67 -30.11 -15.16
C LEU A 405 10.21 -31.49 -15.54
N ARG A 406 9.54 -32.57 -15.12
CA ARG A 406 9.92 -33.93 -15.49
C ARG A 406 9.88 -34.15 -17.00
N LYS A 407 8.88 -33.57 -17.70
CA LYS A 407 8.80 -33.64 -19.17
C LYS A 407 9.98 -32.94 -19.82
N LEU A 408 10.29 -31.72 -19.35
CA LEU A 408 11.45 -30.94 -19.79
C LEU A 408 12.77 -31.71 -19.59
N VAL A 409 12.99 -32.31 -18.42
CA VAL A 409 14.21 -33.10 -18.15
C VAL A 409 14.26 -34.40 -18.97
N SER A 410 13.12 -35.02 -19.27
CA SER A 410 13.07 -36.24 -20.08
C SER A 410 13.30 -36.01 -21.57
N GLU A 411 12.96 -34.82 -22.09
CA GLU A 411 13.15 -34.43 -23.49
C GLU A 411 14.61 -34.06 -23.81
N VAL A 412 15.44 -33.78 -22.78
CA VAL A 412 16.83 -33.29 -22.91
C VAL A 412 17.88 -34.44 -22.88
N LYS A 413 17.50 -35.71 -23.09
CA LYS A 413 18.51 -36.80 -23.06
C LYS A 413 19.53 -36.70 -24.21
N PRO A 414 20.82 -37.03 -23.93
CA PRO A 414 21.97 -36.47 -24.64
C PRO A 414 22.33 -37.27 -25.89
N GLU A 415 22.43 -36.59 -27.03
CA GLU A 415 23.23 -37.10 -28.14
C GLU A 415 24.72 -36.90 -27.81
N LEU A 416 25.41 -38.02 -27.56
CA LEU A 416 26.86 -38.07 -27.45
C LEU A 416 27.35 -39.04 -28.52
N GLY A 417 27.94 -38.47 -29.58
CA GLY A 417 28.61 -39.27 -30.62
C GLY A 417 29.49 -38.42 -31.51
N ALA A 418 30.79 -38.35 -31.17
CA ALA A 418 31.93 -37.95 -32.01
C ALA A 418 31.85 -36.53 -32.63
N VAL A 419 32.87 -35.68 -32.57
CA VAL A 419 34.12 -35.81 -33.33
C VAL A 419 35.08 -34.75 -32.79
N ALA A 420 36.34 -35.15 -32.69
CA ALA A 420 37.46 -34.25 -32.44
C ALA A 420 37.76 -33.39 -33.68
N GLY A 421 38.03 -32.10 -33.46
CA GLY A 421 38.94 -31.32 -34.30
C GLY A 421 38.31 -30.29 -35.23
N GLY A 422 38.85 -29.07 -35.15
CA GLY A 422 39.15 -28.24 -36.33
C GLY A 422 38.03 -27.38 -36.91
N SER A 423 38.14 -26.06 -36.64
CA SER A 423 37.98 -24.91 -37.56
C SER A 423 36.79 -24.84 -38.55
N ASP A 424 36.11 -23.69 -38.44
CA ASP A 424 35.37 -22.95 -39.48
C ASP A 424 34.20 -23.63 -40.19
N GLU A 425 32.98 -23.13 -39.91
CA GLU A 425 32.20 -22.42 -40.93
C GLU A 425 31.02 -21.68 -40.26
N LEU A 426 31.10 -20.34 -40.28
CA LEU A 426 30.01 -19.43 -39.89
C LEU A 426 28.81 -19.61 -40.84
N PHE A 427 27.62 -19.82 -40.27
CA PHE A 427 26.36 -19.48 -40.95
C PHE A 427 25.76 -18.26 -40.23
N ASP A 428 25.96 -17.11 -40.86
CA ASP A 428 25.58 -15.78 -40.39
C ASP A 428 24.08 -15.53 -40.60
N LEU A 429 23.28 -15.91 -39.60
CA LEU A 429 21.84 -15.58 -39.56
C LEU A 429 21.60 -14.09 -39.23
N ALA A 430 22.63 -13.35 -38.83
CA ALA A 430 22.54 -11.92 -38.48
C ALA A 430 22.66 -11.02 -39.72
N GLU A 431 23.42 -11.42 -40.74
CA GLU A 431 23.54 -10.69 -42.01
C GLU A 431 22.31 -10.87 -42.92
N ALA A 432 21.60 -12.00 -42.81
CA ALA A 432 20.31 -12.21 -43.48
C ALA A 432 19.20 -11.29 -42.93
N LEU A 433 19.18 -11.06 -41.61
CA LEU A 433 18.23 -10.15 -40.95
C LEU A 433 18.55 -8.66 -41.18
N ARG A 434 19.84 -8.32 -41.32
CA ARG A 434 20.30 -6.95 -41.59
C ARG A 434 19.94 -6.43 -42.98
N LYS A 435 19.77 -7.33 -43.96
CA LYS A 435 19.47 -6.98 -45.35
C LYS A 435 17.97 -6.81 -45.63
N GLU A 436 17.12 -7.35 -44.75
CA GLU A 436 15.66 -7.38 -44.93
C GLU A 436 14.95 -6.21 -44.21
N LEU A 437 15.63 -5.54 -43.28
CA LEU A 437 15.16 -4.32 -42.61
C LEU A 437 16.20 -3.21 -42.83
N GLY A 438 16.05 -2.51 -43.95
CA GLY A 438 16.83 -1.32 -44.28
C GLY A 438 16.67 -0.22 -43.24
N ASP A 439 17.78 0.49 -43.02
CA ASP A 439 17.98 1.61 -42.10
C ASP A 439 16.80 2.60 -42.02
N GLU A 440 16.34 2.90 -40.81
CA GLU A 440 16.26 4.28 -40.34
C GLU A 440 16.35 4.36 -38.80
N GLU A 441 17.45 5.00 -38.39
CA GLU A 441 17.81 5.62 -37.10
C GLU A 441 17.95 4.78 -35.81
N LEU A 442 19.23 4.56 -35.46
CA LEU A 442 19.72 4.29 -34.11
C LEU A 442 19.22 5.35 -33.11
N ILE A 443 18.44 4.91 -32.12
CA ILE A 443 18.50 5.48 -30.77
C ILE A 443 19.10 4.40 -29.89
N VAL A 444 20.30 4.66 -29.38
CA VAL A 444 20.91 3.84 -28.33
C VAL A 444 20.16 4.13 -27.03
N PRO A 445 19.51 3.15 -26.35
CA PRO A 445 19.14 3.35 -24.96
C PRO A 445 20.37 3.05 -24.11
N GLU A 446 20.78 4.07 -23.37
CA GLU A 446 21.78 4.03 -22.32
C GLU A 446 21.54 2.89 -21.31
N VAL A 447 22.63 2.50 -20.66
CA VAL A 447 22.68 1.76 -19.40
C VAL A 447 21.44 2.04 -18.56
N GLY A 448 20.60 1.02 -18.35
CA GLY A 448 19.32 1.16 -17.66
C GLY A 448 19.50 1.63 -16.22
N GLU A 449 19.51 2.96 -16.04
CA GLU A 449 19.35 3.63 -14.77
C GLU A 449 18.07 3.09 -14.11
N ARG A 450 18.22 2.67 -12.85
CA ARG A 450 17.11 2.53 -11.94
C ARG A 450 16.42 3.89 -11.82
N LYS A 451 15.36 4.14 -12.58
CA LYS A 451 14.36 5.13 -12.17
C LYS A 451 13.65 4.56 -10.95
N SER A 452 14.14 4.97 -9.79
CA SER A 452 13.57 4.69 -8.48
C SER A 452 12.15 5.25 -8.43
N ARG A 453 11.20 4.38 -8.11
CA ARG A 453 9.79 4.70 -7.85
C ARG A 453 9.62 5.88 -6.85
N GLY A 454 10.56 6.03 -5.90
CA GLY A 454 10.64 7.18 -5.00
C GLY A 454 11.01 8.51 -5.68
N LEU A 455 11.86 8.51 -6.72
CA LEU A 455 12.18 9.70 -7.51
C LEU A 455 11.03 10.10 -8.45
N GLU A 456 10.26 9.14 -8.97
CA GLU A 456 9.07 9.46 -9.78
C GLU A 456 7.97 10.10 -8.93
N MET A 457 7.73 9.57 -7.72
CA MET A 457 6.82 10.19 -6.76
C MET A 457 7.34 11.54 -6.27
N LEU A 458 8.64 11.65 -5.94
CA LEU A 458 9.28 12.92 -5.61
C LEU A 458 9.10 13.94 -6.73
N LYS A 459 9.29 13.55 -8.00
CA LYS A 459 9.13 14.43 -9.16
C LYS A 459 7.69 14.93 -9.29
N ASN A 460 6.71 14.04 -9.15
CA ASN A 460 5.29 14.40 -9.21
C ASN A 460 4.89 15.33 -8.04
N MET A 461 5.39 15.05 -6.83
CA MET A 461 5.10 15.85 -5.64
C MET A 461 5.82 17.21 -5.65
N ILE A 462 7.05 17.30 -6.18
CA ILE A 462 7.74 18.59 -6.39
C ILE A 462 6.99 19.43 -7.45
N GLN A 463 6.40 18.80 -8.47
CA GLN A 463 5.58 19.52 -9.44
C GLN A 463 4.30 20.08 -8.80
N GLU A 464 3.62 19.30 -7.96
CA GLU A 464 2.47 19.77 -7.18
C GLU A 464 2.85 20.90 -6.18
N LEU A 465 4.05 20.86 -5.58
CA LEU A 465 4.53 21.93 -4.68
C LEU A 465 4.75 23.28 -5.37
N ASN A 466 4.90 23.30 -6.70
CA ASN A 466 5.17 24.53 -7.44
C ASN A 466 3.92 25.39 -7.71
N ASP A 467 2.71 24.86 -7.47
CA ASP A 467 1.44 25.60 -7.58
C ASP A 467 0.60 25.52 -6.28
N PRO A 468 1.09 26.13 -5.18
CA PRO A 468 0.46 26.02 -3.87
C PRO A 468 -0.77 26.91 -3.79
N SER A 469 -1.92 26.39 -4.22
CA SER A 469 -3.21 27.07 -4.08
C SER A 469 -3.74 27.02 -2.63
N SER A 470 -3.16 26.22 -1.72
CA SER A 470 -3.52 26.22 -0.29
C SER A 470 -2.44 25.66 0.64
N ASN A 471 -2.23 26.30 1.80
CA ASN A 471 -1.21 25.92 2.80
C ASN A 471 -1.42 24.54 3.43
N GLY A 472 -2.67 24.08 3.54
CA GLY A 472 -3.01 22.75 4.07
C GLY A 472 -2.55 21.61 3.16
N GLN A 473 -2.35 21.89 1.86
CA GLN A 473 -1.87 20.89 0.90
C GLN A 473 -0.44 20.45 1.23
N MET A 474 0.44 21.35 1.70
CA MET A 474 1.82 21.00 2.04
C MET A 474 1.90 20.01 3.22
N THR A 475 1.08 20.21 4.27
CA THR A 475 0.97 19.28 5.40
C THR A 475 0.59 17.89 4.93
N LEU A 476 -0.43 17.82 4.07
CA LEU A 476 -0.96 16.57 3.55
C LEU A 476 0.02 15.90 2.60
N MET A 477 0.74 16.66 1.78
CA MET A 477 1.78 16.13 0.90
C MET A 477 2.93 15.52 1.70
N VAL A 478 3.39 16.17 2.76
CA VAL A 478 4.42 15.61 3.65
C VAL A 478 3.94 14.31 4.30
N LEU A 479 2.72 14.29 4.84
CA LEU A 479 2.16 13.08 5.45
C LEU A 479 1.93 11.96 4.40
N ARG A 480 1.48 12.32 3.19
CA ARG A 480 1.29 11.38 2.06
C ARG A 480 2.60 10.74 1.63
N PHE A 481 3.68 11.51 1.53
CA PHE A 481 5.00 10.95 1.23
C PHE A 481 5.46 10.05 2.39
N ALA A 482 5.36 10.54 3.63
CA ALA A 482 5.78 9.79 4.80
C ALA A 482 5.08 8.42 4.88
N ALA A 483 3.77 8.35 4.58
CA ALA A 483 2.97 7.12 4.57
C ALA A 483 3.49 6.01 3.63
N GLU A 484 4.27 6.34 2.60
CA GLU A 484 4.89 5.34 1.73
C GLU A 484 6.09 4.66 2.39
N LEU A 485 6.70 5.30 3.39
CA LEU A 485 7.94 4.85 4.05
C LEU A 485 7.73 4.40 5.49
N MET A 486 6.66 4.86 6.14
CA MET A 486 6.37 4.58 7.55
C MET A 486 4.87 4.41 7.82
N ASN A 487 4.53 3.56 8.79
CA ASN A 487 3.14 3.28 9.13
C ASN A 487 2.46 4.42 9.90
N ARG A 488 3.22 5.21 10.67
CA ARG A 488 2.70 6.36 11.42
C ARG A 488 3.61 7.55 11.27
N ALA A 489 3.01 8.71 11.07
CA ALA A 489 3.74 9.97 10.96
C ALA A 489 3.00 11.09 11.68
N VAL A 490 3.75 12.02 12.27
CA VAL A 490 3.22 13.22 12.91
C VAL A 490 4.06 14.42 12.50
N ILE A 491 3.40 15.47 12.05
CA ILE A 491 4.04 16.77 11.86
C ILE A 491 3.88 17.58 13.12
N PHE A 492 4.99 18.11 13.60
CA PHE A 492 5.05 19.05 14.69
C PHE A 492 5.53 20.41 14.21
N VAL A 493 4.93 21.47 14.72
CA VAL A 493 5.38 22.85 14.55
C VAL A 493 6.35 23.21 15.67
N VAL A 494 7.41 23.93 15.33
CA VAL A 494 8.36 24.49 16.29
C VAL A 494 8.02 25.96 16.55
N ALA A 495 7.67 26.28 17.79
CA ALA A 495 7.33 27.63 18.22
C ALA A 495 8.20 28.03 19.43
N LYS A 496 9.12 28.99 19.25
CA LYS A 496 10.06 29.51 20.26
C LYS A 496 10.78 28.40 21.08
N ASP A 497 10.19 27.99 22.18
CA ASP A 497 10.68 27.09 23.21
C ASP A 497 9.83 25.79 23.32
N LEU A 498 8.88 25.57 22.43
CA LEU A 498 8.03 24.38 22.42
C LEU A 498 7.74 23.81 21.03
N VAL A 499 7.36 22.55 21.02
CA VAL A 499 6.97 21.76 19.87
C VAL A 499 5.50 21.36 20.02
N VAL A 500 4.69 21.65 19.00
CA VAL A 500 3.23 21.51 18.99
C VAL A 500 2.81 20.54 17.90
N GLY A 501 1.98 19.54 18.20
CA GLY A 501 1.43 18.67 17.15
C GLY A 501 0.50 19.42 16.21
N LEU A 502 0.66 19.22 14.91
CA LEU A 502 -0.11 19.87 13.84
C LEU A 502 -1.06 18.88 13.14
N GLY A 503 -0.51 17.77 12.64
CA GLY A 503 -1.25 16.77 11.87
C GLY A 503 -0.62 15.40 11.98
N GLN A 504 -1.41 14.36 11.70
CA GLN A 504 -0.99 12.97 11.89
C GLN A 504 -1.52 12.04 10.79
N PHE A 505 -0.84 10.91 10.62
CA PHE A 505 -1.26 9.77 9.84
C PHE A 505 -0.95 8.47 10.60
N GLY A 506 -1.82 7.48 10.49
CA GLY A 506 -1.59 6.11 10.98
C GLY A 506 -1.74 5.90 12.49
N ILE A 507 -2.10 6.93 13.27
CA ILE A 507 -2.27 6.78 14.73
C ILE A 507 -3.68 6.30 15.05
N MET A 508 -3.76 5.12 15.67
CA MET A 508 -4.99 4.57 16.25
C MET A 508 -4.88 4.61 17.78
N LEU A 509 -5.89 5.16 18.45
CA LEU A 509 -5.98 5.20 19.92
C LEU A 509 -7.32 4.64 20.38
N ASP A 510 -7.30 3.71 21.33
CA ASP A 510 -8.52 3.10 21.85
C ASP A 510 -9.41 4.15 22.54
N GLY A 511 -10.56 4.44 21.92
CA GLY A 511 -11.60 5.32 22.48
C GLY A 511 -11.23 6.81 22.56
N LYS A 512 -10.15 7.26 21.92
CA LYS A 512 -9.72 8.67 21.90
C LYS A 512 -9.55 9.15 20.47
N ASP A 513 -9.99 10.37 20.21
CA ASP A 513 -9.72 11.09 18.97
C ASP A 513 -8.20 11.35 18.80
N PRO A 514 -7.53 10.67 17.84
CA PRO A 514 -6.09 10.79 17.62
C PRO A 514 -5.68 12.19 17.18
N GLU A 515 -6.50 12.88 16.39
CA GLU A 515 -6.19 14.21 15.90
C GLU A 515 -6.23 15.23 17.04
N ARG A 516 -7.30 15.19 17.85
CA ARG A 516 -7.39 16.06 19.03
C ARG A 516 -6.29 15.78 20.04
N GLN A 517 -5.84 14.53 20.16
CA GLN A 517 -4.73 14.15 21.03
C GLN A 517 -3.41 14.74 20.52
N VAL A 518 -3.10 14.57 19.23
CA VAL A 518 -1.89 15.11 18.61
C VAL A 518 -1.84 16.63 18.68
N ARG A 519 -2.94 17.31 18.33
CA ARG A 519 -3.04 18.79 18.39
C ARG A 519 -2.84 19.35 19.80
N ARG A 520 -3.06 18.54 20.84
CA ARG A 520 -2.84 18.89 22.26
C ARG A 520 -1.42 18.59 22.75
N MET A 521 -0.59 17.90 21.96
CA MET A 521 0.78 17.60 22.36
C MET A 521 1.62 18.87 22.41
N ARG A 522 2.36 19.02 23.51
CA ARG A 522 3.29 20.11 23.77
C ARG A 522 4.55 19.48 24.34
N VAL A 523 5.69 19.68 23.68
CA VAL A 523 7.00 19.20 24.15
C VAL A 523 7.96 20.38 24.19
N PRO A 524 8.51 20.75 25.35
CA PRO A 524 9.41 21.90 25.45
C PRO A 524 10.80 21.57 24.91
N LEU A 525 11.48 22.59 24.39
CA LEU A 525 12.79 22.51 23.75
C LEU A 525 13.96 22.83 24.69
N ASP A 526 13.68 23.29 25.91
CA ASP A 526 14.68 23.50 26.97
C ASP A 526 15.04 22.19 27.70
N GLU A 527 14.16 21.19 27.68
CA GLU A 527 14.39 19.87 28.24
C GLU A 527 14.86 18.83 27.18
N PRO A 528 15.67 17.81 27.57
CA PRO A 528 16.13 16.76 26.67
C PRO A 528 15.00 15.96 26.02
N SER A 529 14.96 15.97 24.69
CA SER A 529 14.03 15.18 23.87
C SER A 529 14.61 14.90 22.49
N ILE A 530 14.01 13.95 21.77
CA ILE A 530 14.37 13.69 20.36
C ILE A 530 14.16 14.95 19.50
N PHE A 531 13.16 15.77 19.81
CA PHE A 531 12.89 17.02 19.11
C PHE A 531 13.94 18.08 19.38
N GLN A 532 14.38 18.24 20.64
CA GLN A 532 15.49 19.15 20.98
C GLN A 532 16.75 18.78 20.19
N GLU A 533 17.07 17.49 20.09
CA GLU A 533 18.25 17.03 19.37
C GLU A 533 18.17 17.34 17.86
N VAL A 534 17.00 17.15 17.24
CA VAL A 534 16.77 17.51 15.82
C VAL A 534 16.85 19.02 15.61
N VAL A 535 16.29 19.83 16.52
CA VAL A 535 16.36 21.30 16.44
C VAL A 535 17.79 21.81 16.58
N GLN A 536 18.59 21.21 17.47
CA GLN A 536 19.99 21.59 17.67
C GLN A 536 20.88 21.17 16.50
N LYS A 537 20.75 19.93 16.03
CA LYS A 537 21.62 19.38 14.98
C LYS A 537 21.18 19.77 13.57
N ARG A 538 19.89 20.06 13.36
CA ARG A 538 19.27 20.40 12.07
C ARG A 538 19.50 19.36 10.97
N ILE A 539 19.62 18.10 11.36
CA ILE A 539 19.74 16.95 10.45
C ILE A 539 18.65 15.91 10.79
N PRO A 540 18.23 15.11 9.81
CA PRO A 540 17.41 13.93 10.05
C PRO A 540 18.09 12.95 11.01
N LEU A 541 17.29 12.33 11.89
CA LEU A 541 17.73 11.31 12.83
C LEU A 541 16.90 10.05 12.63
N LYS A 542 17.56 8.93 12.36
CA LYS A 542 16.95 7.59 12.33
C LYS A 542 17.60 6.72 13.39
N LYS A 543 16.89 6.45 14.49
CA LYS A 543 17.47 5.76 15.67
C LYS A 543 16.39 5.33 16.66
N ARG A 544 16.78 4.53 17.66
CA ARG A 544 15.93 4.22 18.83
C ARG A 544 15.74 5.45 19.72
N LEU A 545 14.55 5.58 20.31
CA LEU A 545 14.31 6.59 21.33
C LEU A 545 15.17 6.30 22.57
N LYS A 546 15.82 7.34 23.08
CA LYS A 546 16.52 7.24 24.36
C LYS A 546 15.51 7.41 25.50
N PRO A 547 15.64 6.68 26.62
CA PRO A 547 14.81 6.90 27.79
C PRO A 547 14.90 8.36 28.25
N GLY A 548 13.76 8.99 28.49
CA GLY A 548 13.68 10.37 28.93
C GLY A 548 12.24 10.82 29.10
N LYS A 549 11.99 11.76 30.03
CA LYS A 549 10.66 12.26 30.38
C LYS A 549 9.82 12.62 29.15
N TRP A 550 10.40 13.38 28.20
CA TRP A 550 9.68 13.86 27.02
C TRP A 550 9.58 12.84 25.88
N ASN A 551 10.54 11.92 25.77
CA ASN A 551 10.42 10.80 24.83
C ASN A 551 9.36 9.80 25.31
N GLN A 552 9.26 9.57 26.62
CA GLN A 552 8.18 8.77 27.21
C GLN A 552 6.84 9.45 27.03
N TYR A 553 6.76 10.77 27.30
CA TYR A 553 5.55 11.55 27.03
C TYR A 553 5.09 11.42 25.57
N LEU A 554 6.02 11.49 24.62
CA LEU A 554 5.75 11.27 23.20
C LEU A 554 5.16 9.88 22.95
N VAL A 555 5.80 8.82 23.45
CA VAL A 555 5.32 7.43 23.32
C VAL A 555 3.93 7.26 23.92
N ASP A 556 3.70 7.73 25.16
CA ASP A 556 2.42 7.64 25.86
C ASP A 556 1.29 8.34 25.08
N LYS A 557 1.60 9.49 24.47
CA LYS A 557 0.64 10.24 23.65
C LYS A 557 0.43 9.64 22.26
N LEU A 558 1.31 8.75 21.79
CA LEU A 558 1.18 8.08 20.50
C LEU A 558 0.74 6.62 20.64
N GLY A 559 0.19 6.23 21.80
CA GLY A 559 -0.39 4.89 22.02
C GLY A 559 0.35 4.03 23.03
N GLY A 560 1.39 4.56 23.69
CA GLY A 560 2.08 3.91 24.81
C GLY A 560 3.02 2.76 24.44
N ILE A 561 3.09 2.38 23.16
CA ILE A 561 4.00 1.36 22.66
C ILE A 561 5.28 2.06 22.17
N GLU A 562 6.44 1.60 22.68
CA GLU A 562 7.72 2.12 22.23
C GLU A 562 8.12 1.49 20.88
N PRO A 563 8.39 2.31 19.85
CA PRO A 563 8.80 1.80 18.53
C PRO A 563 10.25 1.30 18.56
N LYS A 564 10.52 0.25 17.76
CA LYS A 564 11.88 -0.28 17.57
C LYS A 564 12.84 0.77 17.01
N GLU A 565 12.35 1.68 16.18
CA GLU A 565 13.12 2.77 15.57
C GLU A 565 12.17 3.95 15.26
N VAL A 566 12.69 5.18 15.37
CA VAL A 566 11.99 6.39 14.94
C VAL A 566 12.81 7.14 13.89
N PHE A 567 12.10 7.80 12.98
CA PHE A 567 12.64 8.78 12.06
C PHE A 567 12.15 10.16 12.47
N VAL A 568 13.06 11.11 12.66
CA VAL A 568 12.71 12.49 13.03
C VAL A 568 13.53 13.44 12.18
N ALA A 569 12.87 14.25 11.35
CA ALA A 569 13.52 15.12 10.38
C ALA A 569 13.02 16.58 10.46
N PRO A 570 13.93 17.57 10.38
CA PRO A 570 13.55 18.98 10.42
C PRO A 570 13.06 19.47 9.05
N ILE A 571 12.04 20.31 9.05
CA ILE A 571 11.64 21.15 7.92
C ILE A 571 12.19 22.55 8.22
N ILE A 572 13.18 22.96 7.43
CA ILE A 572 13.92 24.21 7.64
C ILE A 572 13.34 25.30 6.75
N THR A 573 13.00 26.44 7.34
CA THR A 573 12.50 27.63 6.64
C THR A 573 13.31 28.83 7.13
N SER A 574 13.89 29.59 6.19
CA SER A 574 14.75 30.75 6.50
C SER A 574 15.85 30.45 7.53
N GLY A 575 16.47 29.27 7.43
CA GLY A 575 17.58 28.83 8.28
C GLY A 575 17.21 28.41 9.71
N LYS A 576 15.92 28.42 10.07
CA LYS A 576 15.40 27.93 11.36
C LYS A 576 14.55 26.67 11.13
N VAL A 577 14.47 25.78 12.12
CA VAL A 577 13.56 24.62 12.07
C VAL A 577 12.15 25.15 12.33
N GLY A 578 11.31 25.18 11.29
CA GLY A 578 9.91 25.65 11.39
C GLY A 578 8.95 24.52 11.77
N ALA A 579 9.25 23.29 11.34
CA ALA A 579 8.50 22.11 11.68
C ALA A 579 9.41 20.87 11.75
N ILE A 580 8.88 19.79 12.31
CA ILE A 580 9.56 18.50 12.48
C ILE A 580 8.59 17.40 12.03
N LEU A 581 9.04 16.52 11.14
CA LEU A 581 8.36 15.27 10.84
C LEU A 581 8.87 14.20 11.82
N TYR A 582 7.96 13.56 12.53
CA TYR A 582 8.19 12.35 13.31
C TYR A 582 7.55 11.15 12.60
N GLY A 583 8.20 10.00 12.67
CA GLY A 583 7.79 8.78 12.00
C GLY A 583 8.17 7.51 12.74
N ASP A 584 7.29 6.52 12.75
CA ASP A 584 7.60 5.16 13.20
C ASP A 584 6.72 4.11 12.49
N ASN A 585 7.05 2.83 12.69
CA ASN A 585 6.36 1.71 12.03
C ASN A 585 5.31 0.99 12.89
N LEU A 586 5.00 1.50 14.09
CA LEU A 586 4.04 0.83 14.95
C LEU A 586 2.64 0.77 14.29
N PRO A 587 1.84 -0.28 14.55
CA PRO A 587 2.07 -1.37 15.49
C PRO A 587 3.12 -2.40 15.01
N GLU A 588 3.57 -2.33 13.77
CA GLU A 588 4.60 -3.22 13.23
C GLU A 588 5.97 -2.84 13.79
N GLN A 589 6.63 -3.73 14.53
CA GLN A 589 7.96 -3.49 15.11
C GLN A 589 9.09 -3.63 14.07
N LYS A 590 8.90 -3.02 12.89
CA LYS A 590 9.85 -3.01 11.76
C LYS A 590 10.76 -1.79 11.82
N GLU A 591 11.96 -1.92 11.27
CA GLU A 591 12.88 -0.79 11.04
C GLU A 591 12.37 0.07 9.87
N ILE A 592 12.74 1.35 9.86
CA ILE A 592 12.33 2.30 8.83
C ILE A 592 13.28 2.14 7.63
N GLY A 593 12.70 2.09 6.43
CA GLY A 593 13.42 1.88 5.17
C GLY A 593 14.37 3.02 4.77
N ASP A 594 14.65 3.13 3.48
CA ASP A 594 15.44 4.24 2.93
C ASP A 594 14.63 5.55 2.96
N THR A 595 15.18 6.57 3.61
CA THR A 595 14.55 7.87 3.84
C THR A 595 15.14 8.99 2.97
N GLU A 596 16.16 8.73 2.14
CA GLU A 596 16.87 9.77 1.37
C GLU A 596 15.91 10.62 0.50
N SER A 597 14.97 9.96 -0.19
CA SER A 597 13.99 10.68 -1.03
C SER A 597 13.04 11.56 -0.22
N LEU A 598 12.64 11.11 0.98
CA LEU A 598 11.79 11.89 1.88
C LEU A 598 12.58 13.06 2.48
N GLU A 599 13.84 12.86 2.84
CA GLU A 599 14.72 13.91 3.33
C GLU A 599 14.89 15.03 2.29
N ILE A 600 15.12 14.67 1.01
CA ILE A 600 15.16 15.63 -0.10
C ILE A 600 13.81 16.36 -0.25
N PHE A 601 12.70 15.62 -0.15
CA PHE A 601 11.37 16.21 -0.24
C PHE A 601 11.10 17.25 0.87
N LEU A 602 11.48 16.96 2.12
CA LEU A 602 11.31 17.88 3.24
C LEU A 602 12.10 19.19 3.06
N VAL A 603 13.28 19.12 2.41
CA VAL A 603 14.03 20.33 2.03
C VAL A 603 13.24 21.17 1.02
N GLN A 604 12.62 20.54 0.02
CA GLN A 604 11.80 21.25 -0.98
C GLN A 604 10.55 21.87 -0.36
N VAL A 605 9.90 21.17 0.58
CA VAL A 605 8.77 21.71 1.35
C VAL A 605 9.19 22.94 2.14
N GLY A 606 10.37 22.90 2.80
CA GLY A 606 10.91 24.06 3.50
C GLY A 606 11.09 25.30 2.61
N LEU A 607 11.56 25.11 1.38
CA LEU A 607 11.71 26.17 0.37
C LEU A 607 10.37 26.68 -0.15
N ALA A 608 9.40 25.79 -0.39
CA ALA A 608 8.05 26.15 -0.82
C ALA A 608 7.33 26.98 0.26
N MET A 609 7.49 26.60 1.53
CA MET A 609 6.99 27.37 2.67
C MET A 609 7.62 28.77 2.76
N GLU A 610 8.92 28.88 2.49
CA GLU A 610 9.63 30.17 2.46
C GLU A 610 9.10 31.08 1.34
N LYS A 611 8.91 30.52 0.13
CA LYS A 611 8.31 31.24 -1.01
C LYS A 611 6.90 31.74 -0.67
N ALA A 612 6.05 30.87 -0.13
CA ALA A 612 4.68 31.24 0.24
C ALA A 612 4.64 32.37 1.29
N LEU A 613 5.54 32.32 2.29
CA LEU A 613 5.68 33.37 3.29
C LEU A 613 6.09 34.72 2.67
N LEU A 614 7.06 34.70 1.75
CA LEU A 614 7.54 35.90 1.06
C LEU A 614 6.45 36.52 0.18
N GLU A 615 5.70 35.71 -0.58
CA GLU A 615 4.60 36.18 -1.42
C GLU A 615 3.46 36.80 -0.60
N ARG A 616 3.19 36.28 0.60
CA ARG A 616 2.23 36.88 1.52
C ARG A 616 2.70 38.25 2.05
N ARG A 617 3.95 38.35 2.52
CA ARG A 617 4.54 39.63 2.94
C ARG A 617 4.55 40.66 1.81
N LEU A 618 4.83 40.23 0.58
CA LEU A 618 4.81 41.11 -0.60
C LEU A 618 3.39 41.64 -0.89
N ARG A 619 2.36 40.79 -0.74
CA ARG A 619 0.95 41.20 -0.87
C ARG A 619 0.53 42.18 0.22
N GLU A 620 0.98 41.97 1.46
CA GLU A 620 0.69 42.87 2.58
C GLU A 620 1.38 44.24 2.42
N LEU A 621 2.63 44.27 1.94
CA LEU A 621 3.33 45.50 1.62
C LEU A 621 2.65 46.28 0.47
N ARG A 622 2.22 45.59 -0.59
CA ARG A 622 1.47 46.22 -1.71
C ARG A 622 0.14 46.82 -1.26
N LYS A 623 -0.62 46.12 -0.43
CA LYS A 623 -1.85 46.67 0.17
C LYS A 623 -1.58 47.86 1.11
N GLY A 624 -0.43 47.85 1.79
CA GLY A 624 0.03 48.95 2.64
C GLY A 624 0.47 50.21 1.86
N ASP A 625 0.94 50.05 0.62
CA ASP A 625 1.31 51.18 -0.25
C ASP A 625 0.10 51.75 -1.01
N GLU A 626 -0.83 50.90 -1.47
CA GLU A 626 -2.11 51.34 -2.08
C GLU A 626 -2.96 52.16 -1.10
N SER A 627 -2.98 51.79 0.18
CA SER A 627 -3.69 52.54 1.24
C SER A 627 -3.01 53.88 1.61
N LYS A 628 -1.73 54.06 1.28
CA LYS A 628 -1.01 55.33 1.46
C LYS A 628 -1.14 56.27 0.26
N GLU A 629 -1.29 55.74 -0.96
CA GLU A 629 -1.53 56.56 -2.15
C GLU A 629 -2.97 57.10 -2.22
N GLU A 630 -3.96 56.41 -1.62
CA GLU A 630 -5.34 56.92 -1.51
C GLU A 630 -5.54 57.97 -0.40
N SER A 631 -4.52 58.22 0.44
CA SER A 631 -4.57 59.16 1.57
C SER A 631 -3.71 60.42 1.39
N VAL A 632 -3.14 60.63 0.20
CA VAL A 632 -2.45 61.86 -0.25
C VAL A 632 -3.27 62.53 -1.34
#